data_AF-A0A371HNG1-F1
#
_entry.id   AF-A0A371HNG1-F1
#
_cell.length_a   1.000
_cell.length_b   1.000
_cell.length_c   1.000
_cell.angle_alpha   90.00
_cell.angle_beta   90.00
_cell.angle_gamma   90.00
#
_symmetry.space_group_name_H-M   'P 1'
#
loop_
_entity.id
_entity.type
_entity.pdbx_description
1 polymer ?
#
loop_
_entity_poly.entity_id
_entity_poly.type
_entity_poly.pdbx_seq_one_letter_code
_entity_poly.pdbx_strand_id
1 'polypeptide(L)'
;MSGGGCSIVWFRRDLRVEDNPALTAGVRAGAVIAVFIWAPEEEGQYYPGRVSRWWLKHSLAHLDSSLRNLGTPLITKRSTDTLSSLLEVVKCTGATQLFFNHLYDPLSLMRDHRAKEVLNAQGITVRSFNADLLYEPWDVNDAHGRPFTTFDAFWGRCLSMPYDPESPLLPPKRIIPGCVEIQLVGTID
;
A
#
# COMPACT_ATOMS: atom_id res chain seq x y z
N MET A 1 -5.41 -0.40 -28.80
CA MET A 1 -5.83 0.62 -27.82
C MET A 1 -4.80 0.64 -26.69
N SER A 2 -3.59 1.14 -26.96
CA SER A 2 -2.49 1.23 -25.98
C SER A 2 -2.38 2.67 -25.49
N GLY A 3 -2.93 2.94 -24.31
CA GLY A 3 -2.87 4.28 -23.72
C GLY A 3 -3.44 4.38 -22.30
N GLY A 4 -3.68 3.24 -21.63
CA GLY A 4 -3.93 3.24 -20.18
C GLY A 4 -2.59 3.18 -19.46
N GLY A 5 -2.34 4.08 -18.53
CA GLY A 5 -1.13 4.05 -17.70
C GLY A 5 -1.05 2.73 -16.92
N CYS A 6 0.16 2.21 -16.76
CA CYS A 6 0.42 1.06 -15.89
C CYS A 6 0.75 1.57 -14.49
N SER A 7 0.04 1.04 -13.50
CA SER A 7 0.15 1.43 -12.10
C SER A 7 0.60 0.25 -11.25
N ILE A 8 1.56 0.49 -10.36
CA ILE A 8 1.92 -0.48 -9.32
C ILE A 8 1.07 -0.18 -8.10
N VAL A 9 0.43 -1.21 -7.56
CA VAL A 9 -0.22 -1.16 -6.24
C VAL A 9 0.65 -1.95 -5.29
N TRP A 10 1.32 -1.24 -4.38
CA TRP A 10 2.23 -1.84 -3.40
C TRP A 10 1.49 -2.13 -2.10
N PHE A 11 1.24 -3.42 -1.87
CA PHE A 11 0.63 -3.97 -0.68
C PHE A 11 1.66 -4.16 0.43
N ARG A 12 1.25 -3.86 1.66
CA ARG A 12 2.04 -4.00 2.89
C ARG A 12 1.20 -4.68 3.97
N ARG A 13 0.56 -3.90 4.86
CA ARG A 13 -0.31 -4.41 5.94
C ARG A 13 -1.79 -4.39 5.56
N ASP A 14 -2.11 -3.89 4.37
CA ASP A 14 -3.43 -3.71 3.77
C ASP A 14 -3.81 -4.89 2.86
N LEU A 15 -3.70 -6.12 3.37
CA LEU A 15 -3.85 -7.36 2.59
C LEU A 15 -5.32 -7.70 2.25
N ARG A 16 -6.01 -6.76 1.61
CA ARG A 16 -7.44 -6.83 1.26
C ARG A 16 -7.72 -6.19 -0.10
N VAL A 17 -8.75 -6.69 -0.77
CA VAL A 17 -9.25 -6.16 -2.06
C VAL A 17 -10.47 -5.25 -1.89
N GLU A 18 -11.22 -5.43 -0.79
CA GLU A 18 -12.33 -4.58 -0.39
C GLU A 18 -11.83 -3.37 0.39
N ASP A 19 -12.50 -2.23 0.21
CA ASP A 19 -12.18 -0.98 0.90
C ASP A 19 -10.66 -0.67 0.93
N ASN A 20 -10.04 -0.81 -0.24
CA ASN A 20 -8.62 -0.50 -0.46
C ASN A 20 -8.52 0.69 -1.43
N PRO A 21 -8.27 1.92 -0.91
CA PRO A 21 -8.15 3.12 -1.72
C PRO A 21 -7.02 3.07 -2.74
N ALA A 22 -5.84 2.55 -2.37
CA ALA A 22 -4.72 2.39 -3.29
C ALA A 22 -5.05 1.45 -4.45
N LEU A 23 -5.70 0.31 -4.18
CA LEU A 23 -6.14 -0.61 -5.22
C LEU A 23 -7.21 0.04 -6.12
N THR A 24 -8.18 0.72 -5.53
CA THR A 24 -9.24 1.43 -6.26
C THR A 24 -8.67 2.51 -7.17
N ALA A 25 -7.69 3.28 -6.69
CA ALA A 25 -6.99 4.29 -7.47
C ALA A 25 -6.22 3.66 -8.65
N GLY A 26 -5.54 2.53 -8.41
CA GLY A 26 -4.84 1.78 -9.45
C GLY A 26 -5.78 1.29 -10.55
N VAL A 27 -6.91 0.69 -10.18
CA VAL A 27 -7.91 0.18 -11.14
C VAL A 27 -8.53 1.31 -11.96
N ARG A 28 -8.73 2.50 -11.35
CA ARG A 28 -9.22 3.69 -12.08
C ARG A 28 -8.17 4.26 -13.04
N ALA A 29 -6.89 4.11 -12.74
CA ALA A 29 -5.79 4.60 -13.57
C ALA A 29 -5.53 3.73 -14.81
N GLY A 30 -5.80 2.42 -14.74
CA GLY A 30 -5.68 1.52 -15.88
C GLY A 30 -5.20 0.12 -15.50
N ALA A 31 -4.09 -0.28 -16.10
CA ALA A 31 -3.51 -1.60 -15.84
C ALA A 31 -2.81 -1.61 -14.47
N VAL A 32 -3.03 -2.65 -13.68
CA VAL A 32 -2.53 -2.76 -12.31
C VAL A 32 -1.55 -3.90 -12.18
N ILE A 33 -0.47 -3.63 -11.44
CA ILE A 33 0.51 -4.62 -11.01
C ILE A 33 0.49 -4.63 -9.49
N ALA A 34 -0.09 -5.68 -8.92
CA ALA A 34 -0.12 -5.89 -7.48
C ALA A 34 1.22 -6.45 -7.00
N VAL A 35 1.87 -5.75 -6.07
CA VAL A 35 3.21 -6.10 -5.58
C VAL A 35 3.23 -6.14 -4.06
N PHE A 36 3.86 -7.17 -3.50
CA PHE A 36 4.24 -7.25 -2.11
C PHE A 36 5.76 -7.46 -2.01
N ILE A 37 6.45 -6.53 -1.35
CA ILE A 37 7.90 -6.62 -1.13
C ILE A 37 8.15 -6.97 0.33
N TRP A 38 8.87 -8.07 0.53
CA TRP A 38 9.32 -8.53 1.83
C TRP A 38 10.78 -8.12 2.06
N ALA A 39 10.98 -7.11 2.91
CA ALA A 39 12.30 -6.56 3.23
C ALA A 39 12.60 -6.54 4.74
N PRO A 40 12.77 -7.71 5.36
CA PRO A 40 13.01 -7.81 6.80
C PRO A 40 14.29 -7.15 7.31
N GLU A 41 15.31 -6.96 6.47
CA GLU A 41 16.52 -6.21 6.84
C GLU A 41 16.20 -4.76 7.19
N GLU A 42 15.17 -4.16 6.56
CA GLU A 42 14.75 -2.79 6.85
C GLU A 42 13.97 -2.67 8.16
N GLU A 43 13.33 -3.76 8.59
CA GLU A 43 12.50 -3.77 9.80
C GLU A 43 13.36 -3.81 11.09
N GLY A 44 14.63 -4.22 10.98
CA GLY A 44 15.59 -4.19 12.09
C GLY A 44 15.07 -4.88 13.36
N GLN A 45 14.98 -4.13 14.47
CA GLN A 45 14.46 -4.64 15.74
C GLN A 45 12.97 -5.01 15.73
N TYR A 46 12.22 -4.54 14.72
CA TYR A 46 10.79 -4.80 14.56
C TYR A 46 10.51 -5.97 13.60
N TYR A 47 11.53 -6.78 13.30
CA TYR A 47 11.34 -7.99 12.51
C TYR A 47 10.20 -8.84 13.08
N PRO A 48 9.16 -9.17 12.28
CA PRO A 48 7.97 -9.80 12.82
C PRO A 48 8.26 -11.20 13.35
N GLY A 49 7.65 -11.49 14.49
CA GLY A 49 7.76 -12.77 15.16
C GLY A 49 7.27 -13.94 14.30
N ARG A 50 7.67 -15.16 14.68
CA ARG A 50 7.37 -16.39 13.94
C ARG A 50 5.88 -16.59 13.63
N VAL A 51 5.01 -16.33 14.60
CA VAL A 51 3.55 -16.52 14.44
C VAL A 51 2.96 -15.44 13.52
N SER A 52 3.44 -14.19 13.63
CA SER A 52 3.04 -13.12 12.70
C SER A 52 3.44 -13.44 11.26
N ARG A 53 4.64 -14.00 11.04
CA ARG A 53 5.07 -14.45 9.70
C ARG A 53 4.24 -15.62 9.17
N TRP A 54 3.83 -16.54 10.03
CA TRP A 54 2.91 -17.63 9.65
C TRP A 54 1.57 -17.06 9.17
N TRP A 55 1.00 -16.10 9.91
CA TRP A 55 -0.23 -15.42 9.50
C TRP A 55 -0.05 -14.70 8.16
N LEU A 56 1.04 -13.93 8.03
CA LEU A 56 1.35 -13.18 6.82
C LEU A 56 1.41 -14.08 5.58
N LYS A 57 2.08 -15.24 5.68
CA LYS A 57 2.17 -16.20 4.58
C LYS A 57 0.79 -16.66 4.08
N HIS A 58 -0.09 -17.05 5.01
CA HIS A 58 -1.45 -17.48 4.65
C HIS A 58 -2.30 -16.33 4.12
N SER A 59 -2.16 -15.13 4.70
CA SER A 59 -2.86 -13.94 4.24
C SER A 59 -2.46 -13.55 2.81
N LEU A 60 -1.17 -13.67 2.46
CA LEU A 60 -0.68 -13.41 1.10
C LEU A 60 -1.21 -14.43 0.09
N ALA A 61 -1.26 -15.71 0.46
CA ALA A 61 -1.84 -16.75 -0.41
C ALA A 61 -3.33 -16.52 -0.66
N HIS A 62 -4.07 -16.08 0.36
CA HIS A 62 -5.48 -15.72 0.23
C HIS A 62 -5.69 -14.46 -0.62
N LEU A 63 -4.83 -13.45 -0.44
CA LEU A 63 -4.85 -12.23 -1.26
C LEU A 63 -4.54 -12.52 -2.73
N ASP A 64 -3.52 -13.33 -3.02
CA ASP A 64 -3.18 -13.73 -4.40
C ASP A 64 -4.36 -14.44 -5.07
N SER A 65 -5.01 -15.37 -4.37
CA SER A 65 -6.21 -16.06 -4.88
C SER A 65 -7.34 -15.08 -5.19
N SER A 66 -7.58 -14.10 -4.30
CA SER A 66 -8.60 -13.08 -4.49
C SER A 66 -8.29 -12.15 -5.67
N LEU A 67 -7.04 -11.71 -5.80
CA LEU A 67 -6.58 -10.87 -6.91
C LEU A 67 -6.66 -11.62 -8.25
N ARG A 68 -6.29 -12.91 -8.29
CA ARG A 68 -6.40 -13.74 -9.50
C ARG A 68 -7.83 -13.85 -9.98
N ASN A 69 -8.79 -14.01 -9.07
CA ASN A 69 -10.21 -14.00 -9.39
C ASN A 69 -10.66 -12.66 -9.99
N LEU A 70 -10.02 -11.55 -9.60
CA LEU A 70 -10.26 -10.22 -10.16
C LEU A 70 -9.50 -9.96 -11.48
N GLY A 71 -8.50 -10.77 -11.81
CA GLY A 71 -7.78 -10.74 -13.09
C GLY A 71 -6.30 -10.37 -13.02
N THR A 72 -5.71 -10.20 -11.82
CA THR A 72 -4.26 -9.91 -11.66
C THR A 72 -3.63 -10.87 -10.64
N PRO A 73 -2.41 -11.38 -10.87
CA PRO A 73 -1.67 -12.07 -9.81
C PRO A 73 -1.09 -11.08 -8.80
N LEU A 74 -0.77 -11.56 -7.60
CA LEU A 74 0.10 -10.87 -6.65
C LEU A 74 1.56 -11.23 -6.93
N ILE A 75 2.41 -10.24 -7.17
CA ILE A 75 3.84 -10.43 -7.27
C ILE A 75 4.45 -10.29 -5.88
N THR A 76 4.98 -11.38 -5.36
CA THR A 76 5.77 -11.36 -4.13
C THR A 76 7.25 -11.27 -4.47
N LYS A 77 8.01 -10.41 -3.78
CA LYS A 77 9.46 -10.31 -3.96
C LYS A 77 10.16 -10.16 -2.62
N ARG A 78 11.17 -10.99 -2.36
CA ARG A 78 12.10 -10.83 -1.25
C ARG A 78 13.21 -9.86 -1.66
N SER A 79 13.54 -8.90 -0.81
CA SER A 79 14.68 -8.00 -1.06
C SER A 79 15.28 -7.44 0.22
N THR A 80 16.54 -7.03 0.18
CA THR A 80 17.18 -6.31 1.30
C THR A 80 16.84 -4.82 1.32
N ASP A 81 16.41 -4.26 0.19
CA ASP A 81 16.00 -2.85 0.05
C ASP A 81 14.69 -2.77 -0.77
N THR A 82 13.66 -2.23 -0.14
CA THR A 82 12.34 -2.08 -0.74
C THR A 82 12.40 -1.12 -1.92
N LEU A 83 13.18 -0.04 -1.82
CA LEU A 83 13.25 0.98 -2.85
C LEU A 83 13.89 0.45 -4.14
N SER A 84 15.02 -0.24 -4.04
CA SER A 84 15.66 -0.89 -5.20
C SER A 84 14.71 -1.86 -5.91
N SER A 85 13.90 -2.58 -5.14
CA SER A 85 12.92 -3.54 -5.69
C SER A 85 11.77 -2.85 -6.41
N LEU A 86 11.25 -1.76 -5.85
CA LEU A 86 10.22 -0.95 -6.50
C LEU A 86 10.75 -0.36 -7.82
N LEU A 87 11.98 0.14 -7.83
CA LEU A 87 12.63 0.66 -9.03
C LEU A 87 12.82 -0.41 -10.11
N GLU A 88 13.21 -1.62 -9.71
CA GLU A 88 13.32 -2.76 -10.63
C GLU A 88 11.95 -3.10 -11.23
N VAL A 89 10.90 -3.19 -10.41
CA VAL A 89 9.55 -3.46 -10.90
C VAL A 89 9.09 -2.38 -11.87
N VAL A 90 9.30 -1.10 -11.55
CA VAL A 90 8.94 0.01 -12.45
C VAL A 90 9.66 -0.11 -13.79
N LYS A 91 10.98 -0.39 -13.78
CA LYS A 91 11.76 -0.56 -15.01
C LYS A 91 11.30 -1.73 -15.86
N CYS A 92 11.02 -2.89 -15.24
CA CYS A 92 10.56 -4.08 -15.96
C CYS A 92 9.15 -3.94 -16.53
N THR A 93 8.29 -3.16 -15.88
CA THR A 93 6.86 -3.09 -16.21
C THR A 93 6.46 -1.85 -16.99
N GLY A 94 7.34 -0.84 -17.02
CA GLY A 94 7.03 0.47 -17.60
C GLY A 94 5.94 1.24 -16.83
N ALA A 95 5.73 0.91 -15.56
CA ALA A 95 4.74 1.59 -14.73
C ALA A 95 5.09 3.06 -14.51
N THR A 96 4.11 3.94 -14.68
CA THR A 96 4.28 5.39 -14.52
C THR A 96 3.72 5.91 -13.20
N GLN A 97 3.02 5.05 -12.46
CA GLN A 97 2.36 5.41 -11.20
C GLN A 97 2.58 4.35 -10.13
N LEU A 98 2.73 4.79 -8.88
CA LEU A 98 2.77 3.94 -7.71
C LEU A 98 1.69 4.39 -6.71
N PHE A 99 0.86 3.44 -6.29
CA PHE A 99 -0.16 3.62 -5.28
C PHE A 99 0.11 2.70 -4.09
N PHE A 100 0.05 3.24 -2.89
CA PHE A 100 0.14 2.47 -1.65
C PHE A 100 -0.67 3.12 -0.54
N ASN A 101 -1.03 2.35 0.48
CA ASN A 101 -1.62 2.90 1.70
C ASN A 101 -0.50 3.22 2.70
N HIS A 102 -0.44 4.45 3.21
CA HIS A 102 0.65 4.86 4.12
C HIS A 102 0.45 4.26 5.51
N LEU A 103 1.56 4.00 6.19
CA LEU A 103 1.57 3.49 7.57
C LEU A 103 2.23 4.51 8.48
N TYR A 104 1.85 4.48 9.75
CA TYR A 104 2.22 5.50 10.74
C TYR A 104 3.39 5.08 11.64
N ASP A 105 3.97 3.89 11.43
CA ASP A 105 5.16 3.49 12.18
C ASP A 105 6.40 4.29 11.71
N PRO A 106 7.36 4.59 12.61
CA PRO A 106 8.49 5.46 12.27
C PRO A 106 9.33 4.97 11.09
N LEU A 107 9.55 3.66 10.99
CA LEU A 107 10.32 3.06 9.90
C LEU A 107 9.61 3.21 8.56
N SER A 108 8.30 2.92 8.54
CA SER A 108 7.44 3.10 7.38
C SER A 108 7.36 4.56 6.95
N LEU A 109 7.23 5.51 7.87
CA LEU A 109 7.19 6.93 7.51
C LEU A 109 8.48 7.37 6.80
N MET A 110 9.64 6.97 7.33
CA MET A 110 10.94 7.26 6.70
C MET A 110 11.08 6.57 5.33
N ARG A 111 10.67 5.29 5.24
CA ARG A 111 10.70 4.51 4.00
C ARG A 111 9.77 5.10 2.94
N ASP A 112 8.55 5.48 3.32
CA ASP A 112 7.54 6.05 2.43
C ASP A 112 7.96 7.42 1.92
N HIS A 113 8.57 8.25 2.78
CA HIS A 113 9.15 9.53 2.38
C HIS A 113 10.28 9.33 1.36
N ARG A 114 11.25 8.47 1.66
CA ARG A 114 12.36 8.17 0.77
C ARG A 114 11.90 7.58 -0.56
N ALA A 115 10.89 6.70 -0.54
CA ALA A 115 10.30 6.13 -1.75
C ALA A 115 9.63 7.21 -2.61
N LYS A 116 8.83 8.10 -2.01
CA LYS A 116 8.22 9.23 -2.71
C LYS A 116 9.27 10.13 -3.36
N GLU A 117 10.31 10.51 -2.63
CA GLU A 117 11.38 11.37 -3.15
C GLU A 117 12.09 10.75 -4.36
N VAL A 118 12.55 9.50 -4.22
CA VAL A 118 13.36 8.85 -5.27
C VAL A 118 12.52 8.53 -6.51
N LEU A 119 11.28 8.08 -6.34
CA LEU A 119 10.40 7.75 -7.46
C LEU A 119 9.89 9.00 -8.18
N ASN A 120 9.54 10.06 -7.45
CA ASN A 120 9.17 11.34 -8.07
C ASN A 120 10.35 11.95 -8.84
N ALA A 121 11.59 11.82 -8.34
CA ALA A 121 12.79 12.24 -9.06
C ALA A 121 13.02 11.47 -10.37
N GLN A 122 12.45 10.26 -10.51
CA GLN A 122 12.47 9.48 -11.75
C GLN A 122 11.22 9.69 -12.63
N GLY A 123 10.37 10.66 -12.28
CA GLY A 123 9.16 11.00 -13.06
C GLY A 123 7.98 10.05 -12.83
N ILE A 124 8.04 9.20 -11.81
CA ILE A 124 6.96 8.27 -11.45
C ILE A 124 6.00 8.99 -10.50
N THR A 125 4.70 8.99 -10.81
CA THR A 125 3.71 9.63 -9.93
C THR A 125 3.41 8.74 -8.74
N VAL A 126 3.81 9.17 -7.54
CA VAL A 126 3.54 8.43 -6.30
C VAL A 126 2.38 9.06 -5.55
N ARG A 127 1.36 8.27 -5.18
CA ARG A 127 0.28 8.72 -4.28
C ARG A 127 0.08 7.71 -3.15
N SER A 128 -0.05 8.24 -1.93
CA SER A 128 -0.43 7.45 -0.76
C SER A 128 -1.84 7.78 -0.31
N PHE A 129 -2.49 6.82 0.35
CA PHE A 129 -3.85 6.96 0.85
C PHE A 129 -3.98 6.46 2.28
N ASN A 130 -4.94 7.02 3.02
CA ASN A 130 -5.36 6.49 4.31
C ASN A 130 -6.24 5.26 4.08
N ALA A 131 -5.93 4.14 4.73
CA ALA A 131 -6.74 2.93 4.65
C ALA A 131 -7.02 2.28 6.01
N ASP A 132 -6.22 2.57 7.03
CA ASP A 132 -6.30 1.86 8.31
C ASP A 132 -6.81 2.76 9.46
N LEU A 133 -7.06 4.05 9.21
CA LEU A 133 -7.61 4.99 10.19
C LEU A 133 -8.90 5.65 9.69
N LEU A 134 -9.80 5.96 10.61
CA LEU A 134 -11.01 6.76 10.32
C LEU A 134 -10.68 8.21 9.97
N TYR A 135 -9.74 8.81 10.70
CA TYR A 135 -9.25 10.17 10.50
C TYR A 135 -7.73 10.15 10.53
N GLU A 136 -7.11 11.03 9.75
CA GLU A 136 -5.66 11.20 9.80
C GLU A 136 -5.25 11.77 11.16
N PRO A 137 -4.10 11.36 11.73
CA PRO A 137 -3.68 11.82 13.06
C PRO A 137 -3.50 13.34 13.16
N TRP A 138 -3.20 14.02 12.06
CA TRP A 138 -3.04 15.47 11.98
C TRP A 138 -4.36 16.24 11.82
N ASP A 139 -5.48 15.56 11.56
CA ASP A 139 -6.79 16.20 11.46
C ASP A 139 -7.49 16.32 12.83
N VAL A 140 -7.14 15.44 13.77
CA VAL A 140 -7.77 15.37 15.09
C VAL A 140 -6.94 16.15 16.13
N ASN A 141 -7.11 17.47 16.12
CA ASN A 141 -6.46 18.38 17.07
C ASN A 141 -7.44 19.04 18.06
N ASP A 142 -6.89 19.55 19.17
CA ASP A 142 -7.60 20.40 20.12
C ASP A 142 -7.96 21.77 19.49
N ALA A 143 -8.70 22.60 20.22
CA ALA A 143 -9.08 23.95 19.77
C ALA A 143 -7.88 24.88 19.50
N HIS A 144 -6.69 24.53 19.97
CA HIS A 144 -5.44 25.27 19.78
C HIS A 144 -4.52 24.60 18.74
N GLY A 145 -4.99 23.58 18.02
CA GLY A 145 -4.19 22.87 17.01
C GLY A 145 -3.15 21.91 17.58
N ARG A 146 -3.26 21.51 18.85
CA ARG A 146 -2.32 20.59 19.52
C ARG A 146 -2.89 19.17 19.59
N PRO A 147 -2.02 18.14 19.64
CA PRO A 147 -2.45 16.77 19.84
C PRO A 147 -3.02 16.56 21.25
N PHE A 148 -4.01 15.69 21.35
CA PHE A 148 -4.60 15.29 22.63
C PHE A 148 -3.64 14.42 23.45
N THR A 149 -3.73 14.53 24.78
CA THR A 149 -2.93 13.73 25.72
C THR A 149 -3.77 12.69 26.48
N THR A 150 -5.10 12.74 26.37
CA THR A 150 -6.03 11.79 26.98
C THR A 150 -6.92 11.17 25.91
N PHE A 151 -7.23 9.88 26.07
CA PHE A 151 -8.06 9.13 25.13
C PHE A 151 -9.49 9.68 25.05
N ASP A 152 -10.11 10.00 26.19
CA ASP A 152 -11.52 10.44 26.21
C ASP A 152 -11.72 11.76 25.44
N ALA A 153 -10.78 12.71 25.58
CA ALA A 153 -10.83 13.98 24.86
C ALA A 153 -10.59 13.77 23.35
N PHE A 154 -9.63 12.91 22.99
CA PHE A 154 -9.39 12.52 21.62
C PHE A 154 -10.62 11.87 20.99
N TRP A 155 -11.22 10.87 21.66
CA TRP A 155 -12.37 10.15 21.13
C TRP A 155 -13.63 11.01 21.05
N GLY A 156 -13.85 11.87 22.05
CA GLY A 156 -14.91 12.88 22.00
C GLY A 156 -14.77 13.84 20.82
N ARG A 157 -13.53 14.20 20.45
CA ARG A 157 -13.25 14.98 19.24
C ARG A 157 -13.54 14.19 17.97
N CYS A 158 -13.11 12.94 17.87
CA CYS A 158 -13.38 12.08 16.71
C CYS A 158 -14.88 11.94 16.40
N LEU A 159 -15.71 11.81 17.44
CA LEU A 159 -17.17 11.70 17.30
C LEU A 159 -17.87 13.03 16.94
N SER A 160 -17.18 14.16 17.14
CA SER A 160 -17.71 15.51 16.87
C SER A 160 -16.96 16.20 15.73
N MET A 161 -16.34 15.43 14.83
CA MET A 161 -15.71 15.95 13.63
C MET A 161 -16.76 16.59 12.71
N PRO A 162 -16.38 17.65 11.96
CA PRO A 162 -17.31 18.37 11.10
C PRO A 162 -17.74 17.59 9.84
N TYR A 163 -17.06 16.48 9.56
CA TYR A 163 -17.36 15.57 8.47
C TYR A 163 -17.31 14.13 8.99
N ASP A 164 -18.13 13.28 8.41
CA ASP A 164 -18.12 11.84 8.68
C ASP A 164 -16.92 11.17 8.01
N PRO A 165 -16.40 10.06 8.57
CA PRO A 165 -15.35 9.30 7.92
C PRO A 165 -15.82 8.80 6.55
N GLU A 166 -14.87 8.60 5.64
CA GLU A 166 -15.19 8.12 4.29
C GLU A 166 -15.93 6.78 4.36
N SER A 167 -17.00 6.66 3.56
CA SER A 167 -17.74 5.41 3.48
C SER A 167 -16.91 4.33 2.78
N PRO A 168 -17.01 3.06 3.20
CA PRO A 168 -16.24 1.98 2.62
C PRO A 168 -16.38 1.89 1.10
N LEU A 169 -15.26 1.74 0.40
CA LEU A 169 -15.25 1.63 -1.05
C LEU A 169 -15.66 0.23 -1.49
N LEU A 170 -16.53 0.16 -2.50
CA LEU A 170 -16.88 -1.11 -3.14
C LEU A 170 -15.66 -1.76 -3.80
N PRO A 171 -15.53 -3.09 -3.74
CA PRO A 171 -14.43 -3.77 -4.40
C PRO A 171 -14.48 -3.56 -5.92
N PRO A 172 -13.31 -3.53 -6.59
CA PRO A 172 -13.26 -3.47 -8.04
C PRO A 172 -13.87 -4.75 -8.64
N LYS A 173 -14.71 -4.60 -9.67
CA LYS A 173 -15.34 -5.77 -10.34
C LYS A 173 -14.35 -6.59 -11.18
N ARG A 174 -13.34 -5.92 -11.74
CA ARG A 174 -12.32 -6.52 -12.60
C ARG A 174 -11.08 -5.64 -12.62
N ILE A 175 -9.92 -6.26 -12.68
CA ILE A 175 -8.62 -5.61 -12.78
C ILE A 175 -8.02 -5.97 -14.14
N ILE A 176 -7.49 -4.97 -14.84
CA ILE A 176 -6.70 -5.19 -16.05
C ILE A 176 -5.27 -5.47 -15.59
N PRO A 177 -4.69 -6.66 -15.83
CA PRO A 177 -3.34 -6.94 -15.40
C PRO A 177 -2.34 -6.11 -16.22
N GLY A 178 -1.33 -5.55 -15.56
CA GLY A 178 -0.16 -5.00 -16.24
C GLY A 178 0.69 -6.09 -16.89
N CYS A 179 1.52 -5.70 -17.86
CA CYS A 179 2.48 -6.63 -18.45
C CYS A 179 3.59 -6.92 -17.43
N VAL A 180 3.69 -8.17 -17.00
CA VAL A 180 4.70 -8.63 -16.05
C VAL A 180 5.56 -9.67 -16.75
N GLU A 181 6.84 -9.40 -16.95
CA GLU A 181 7.79 -10.44 -17.35
C GLU A 181 7.93 -11.46 -16.22
N ILE A 182 7.91 -12.74 -16.59
CA ILE A 182 7.88 -13.91 -15.69
C ILE A 182 9.04 -13.93 -14.67
N GLN A 183 10.09 -13.14 -14.89
CA GLN A 183 11.29 -13.06 -14.03
C GLN A 183 11.07 -12.39 -12.66
N LEU A 184 9.94 -11.72 -12.43
CA LEU A 184 9.64 -11.07 -11.13
C LEU A 184 8.96 -11.98 -10.10
N VAL A 185 8.61 -13.23 -10.46
CA VAL A 185 7.96 -14.17 -9.53
C VAL A 185 9.01 -14.80 -8.62
N GLY A 186 9.35 -14.10 -7.53
CA GLY A 186 10.22 -14.61 -6.47
C GLY A 186 9.38 -15.26 -5.36
N THR A 187 9.58 -16.54 -5.11
CA THR A 187 8.96 -17.23 -3.96
C THR A 187 9.52 -16.64 -2.67
N ILE A 188 8.64 -16.21 -1.77
CA ILE A 188 9.02 -15.89 -0.38
C ILE A 188 9.12 -17.23 0.37
N ASP A 189 10.33 -17.77 0.47
CA ASP A 189 10.64 -18.89 1.38
C ASP A 189 10.89 -18.41 2.82
#